data_AF-H3RCM1-F1
#
_entry.id   AF-H3RCM1-F1
#
_cell.length_a   1.000
_cell.length_b   1.000
_cell.length_c   1.000
_cell.angle_alpha   90.00
_cell.angle_beta   90.00
_cell.angle_gamma   90.00
#
_symmetry.space_group_name_H-M   'P 1'
#
loop_
_entity.id
_entity.type
_entity.pdbx_description
1 polymer ?
#
loop_
_entity_poly.entity_id
_entity_poly.type
_entity_poly.pdbx_seq_one_letter_code
_entity_poly.pdbx_strand_id
1 'polypeptide(L)' 'MRYFESHFDRFRLEVRQRWREMKGAGSGIWYDLGPHLLDQALQLFGPPVAINVDLAEMRPGAQTTDYFHATLTYP' A
#
# COMPACT_ATOMS: atom_id res chain seq x y z
N MET A 1 5.51 14.83 -17.13
CA MET A 1 4.68 14.60 -15.92
C MET A 1 5.40 15.25 -14.76
N ARG A 2 4.78 16.14 -13.97
CA ARG A 2 5.42 16.72 -12.76
C ARG A 2 4.97 16.03 -11.46
N TYR A 3 3.89 15.26 -11.53
CA TYR A 3 3.27 14.59 -10.40
C TYR A 3 2.37 13.46 -10.94
N PHE A 4 2.32 12.34 -10.23
CA PHE A 4 1.42 11.23 -10.48
C PHE A 4 0.95 10.67 -9.15
N GLU A 5 -0.34 10.34 -9.06
CA GLU A 5 -0.97 9.81 -7.87
C GLU A 5 -1.96 8.72 -8.27
N SER A 6 -1.94 7.60 -7.56
CA SER A 6 -2.75 6.42 -7.84
C SER A 6 -3.21 5.79 -6.54
N HIS A 7 -4.50 5.46 -6.45
CA HIS A 7 -5.16 5.05 -5.21
C HIS A 7 -5.96 3.77 -5.38
N PHE A 8 -5.94 2.93 -4.34
CA PHE A 8 -6.88 1.83 -4.16
C PHE A 8 -7.61 1.95 -2.81
N ASP A 9 -8.38 3.02 -2.68
CA ASP A 9 -9.15 3.28 -1.47
C ASP A 9 -10.38 2.39 -1.37
N ARG A 10 -10.67 1.92 -0.15
CA ARG A 10 -11.83 1.06 0.13
C ARG A 10 -12.48 1.49 1.44
N PHE A 11 -13.78 1.71 1.41
CA PHE A 11 -14.55 1.93 2.64
C PHE A 11 -14.97 0.57 3.24
N ARG A 12 -14.19 0.06 4.20
CA ARG A 12 -14.44 -1.22 4.89
C ARG A 12 -14.16 -1.11 6.39
N LEU A 13 -15.14 -0.61 7.13
CA LEU A 13 -15.01 -0.34 8.57
C LEU A 13 -14.78 -1.61 9.40
N GLU A 14 -15.42 -2.72 9.05
CA GLU A 14 -15.30 -3.97 9.79
C GLU A 14 -14.05 -4.76 9.39
N VAL A 15 -13.24 -5.12 10.39
CA VAL A 15 -12.13 -6.06 10.23
C VAL A 15 -12.70 -7.48 10.17
N ARG A 16 -12.40 -8.21 9.10
CA ARG A 16 -12.92 -9.56 8.90
C ARG A 16 -11.91 -10.59 9.41
N GLN A 17 -12.41 -11.64 10.04
CA GLN A 17 -11.63 -12.85 10.36
C GLN A 17 -11.31 -13.62 9.07
N ARG A 18 -10.29 -13.19 8.33
CA ARG A 18 -9.79 -13.82 7.11
C ARG A 18 -8.28 -13.90 7.18
N TRP A 19 -7.71 -14.94 6.55
CA TRP A 19 -6.26 -15.17 6.57
C TRP A 19 -5.41 -13.98 6.10
N ARG A 20 -5.93 -13.14 5.17
CA ARG A 20 -5.25 -11.92 4.69
C ARG A 20 -5.22 -10.78 5.70
N GLU A 21 -6.15 -10.79 6.65
CA GLU A 21 -6.32 -9.77 7.70
C GLU A 21 -5.76 -10.25 9.06
N MET A 22 -5.04 -11.38 9.08
CA MET A 22 -4.35 -11.92 10.26
C MET A 22 -2.85 -11.71 10.16
N LYS A 23 -2.20 -11.52 11.31
CA LYS A 23 -0.73 -11.37 11.41
C LYS A 23 -0.01 -12.54 10.74
N GLY A 24 0.90 -12.21 9.83
CA GLY A 24 1.76 -13.17 9.14
C GLY A 24 2.74 -12.48 8.21
N ALA A 25 3.77 -13.21 7.79
CA ALA A 25 4.69 -12.72 6.75
C ALA A 25 3.92 -12.44 5.45
N GLY A 26 4.10 -11.26 4.87
CA GLY A 26 3.38 -10.83 3.66
C GLY A 26 1.88 -10.54 3.87
N SER A 27 1.42 -10.34 5.11
CA SER A 27 0.03 -9.95 5.41
C SER A 27 -0.19 -8.44 5.32
N GLY A 28 -1.45 -8.02 5.16
CA GLY A 28 -1.82 -6.60 5.06
C GLY A 28 -1.83 -6.05 3.64
N ILE A 29 -2.48 -4.90 3.48
CA ILE A 29 -2.80 -4.35 2.15
C ILE A 29 -1.57 -3.81 1.42
N TRP A 30 -0.47 -3.51 2.11
CA TRP A 30 0.79 -3.15 1.46
C TRP A 30 1.31 -4.31 0.60
N TYR A 31 1.24 -5.55 1.11
CA TYR A 31 1.65 -6.73 0.35
C TYR A 31 0.59 -7.19 -0.66
N ASP A 32 -0.68 -6.93 -0.41
CA ASP A 32 -1.79 -7.29 -1.32
C ASP A 32 -1.92 -6.31 -2.50
N LEU A 33 -1.71 -5.00 -2.28
CA LEU A 33 -1.99 -3.94 -3.26
C LEU A 33 -0.77 -3.10 -3.65
N GLY A 34 0.20 -2.93 -2.75
CA GLY A 34 1.43 -2.17 -3.03
C GLY A 34 2.15 -2.64 -4.31
N PRO A 35 2.36 -3.95 -4.54
CA PRO A 35 3.00 -4.45 -5.76
C PRO A 35 2.32 -3.99 -7.05
N HIS A 36 1.00 -3.87 -7.08
CA HIS A 36 0.27 -3.43 -8.26
C HIS A 36 0.57 -1.96 -8.60
N LEU A 37 0.60 -1.09 -7.58
CA LEU A 37 0.91 0.33 -7.77
C LEU A 37 2.39 0.57 -8.07
N LEU A 38 3.28 -0.19 -7.43
CA LEU A 38 4.72 -0.14 -7.69
C LEU A 38 5.06 -0.60 -9.10
N ASP A 39 4.52 -1.73 -9.55
CA ASP A 39 4.71 -2.21 -10.92
C ASP A 39 4.19 -1.18 -11.94
N GLN A 40 3.00 -0.63 -11.71
CA GLN A 40 2.47 0.44 -12.57
C GLN A 40 3.41 1.66 -12.64
N ALA A 41 3.96 2.10 -11.50
CA ALA A 41 4.88 3.23 -11.47
C ALA A 41 6.19 2.91 -12.21
N LEU A 42 6.73 1.70 -12.02
CA LEU A 42 7.95 1.25 -12.70
C LEU A 42 7.76 1.16 -14.22
N GLN A 43 6.62 0.69 -14.71
CA GLN A 43 6.31 0.64 -16.15
C GLN A 43 6.20 2.03 -16.77
N LEU A 44 5.65 3.01 -16.03
CA LEU A 44 5.44 4.36 -16.54
C LEU A 44 6.67 5.26 -16.44
N PHE A 45 7.47 5.10 -15.40
CA PHE A 45 8.52 6.07 -15.04
C PHE A 45 9.90 5.45 -14.81
N GLY A 46 10.03 4.12 -14.84
CA GLY A 46 11.27 3.42 -14.50
C GLY A 46 11.54 3.39 -12.99
N PRO A 47 12.76 3.01 -12.56
CA PRO A 47 13.12 2.96 -11.15
C PRO A 47 13.19 4.36 -10.50
N PRO A 48 12.58 4.57 -9.32
CA PRO A 48 12.78 5.80 -8.55
C PRO A 48 14.17 5.85 -7.91
N VAL A 49 14.63 7.05 -7.54
CA VAL A 49 15.86 7.22 -6.76
C VAL A 49 15.68 6.94 -5.27
N ALA A 50 14.45 7.07 -4.77
CA ALA A 50 14.10 6.78 -3.39
C ALA A 50 12.62 6.42 -3.26
N ILE A 51 12.29 5.69 -2.19
CA ILE A 51 10.92 5.42 -1.79
C ILE A 51 10.76 5.69 -0.28
N ASN A 52 9.72 6.44 0.07
CA ASN A 52 9.28 6.63 1.45
C ASN A 52 7.88 6.03 1.58
N VAL A 53 7.68 5.19 2.61
CA VAL A 53 6.41 4.49 2.82
C VAL A 53 5.95 4.67 4.25
N ASP A 54 4.76 5.24 4.41
CA ASP A 54 4.04 5.30 5.66
C ASP A 54 3.04 4.14 5.70
N LEU A 55 3.12 3.32 6.75
CA LEU A 55 2.23 2.18 6.97
C LEU A 55 1.49 2.37 8.29
N ALA A 56 0.21 2.03 8.32
CA ALA A 56 -0.57 2.11 9.56
C ALA A 56 -1.66 1.02 9.65
N GLU A 57 -2.14 0.88 10.88
CA GLU A 57 -3.35 0.16 11.25
C GLU A 57 -4.36 1.21 11.73
N MET A 58 -5.24 1.66 10.83
CA MET A 58 -6.18 2.75 11.09
C MET A 58 -7.53 2.27 11.61
N ARG A 59 -7.98 1.06 11.25
CA ARG A 59 -9.29 0.57 11.69
C ARG A 59 -9.22 0.00 13.11
N PRO A 60 -10.22 0.26 13.97
CA PRO A 60 -10.31 -0.38 15.28
C PRO A 60 -10.26 -1.91 15.16
N GLY A 61 -9.32 -2.53 15.88
CA GLY A 61 -9.16 -3.99 15.89
C GLY A 61 -8.39 -4.57 14.70
N ALA A 62 -7.82 -3.72 13.82
CA ALA A 62 -6.91 -4.18 12.77
C ALA A 62 -5.76 -5.00 13.37
N GLN A 63 -5.35 -6.04 12.64
CA GLN A 63 -4.24 -6.92 13.03
C GLN A 63 -3.08 -6.88 12.02
N THR A 64 -3.27 -6.19 10.90
CA THR A 64 -2.32 -6.09 9.79
C THR A 64 -2.46 -4.71 9.18
N THR A 65 -1.42 -4.26 8.49
CA THR A 65 -1.42 -2.98 7.74
C THR A 65 -2.68 -2.86 6.89
N ASP A 66 -3.49 -1.85 7.15
CA ASP A 66 -4.73 -1.54 6.42
C ASP A 66 -4.73 -0.12 5.83
N TYR A 67 -3.60 0.58 5.96
CA TYR A 67 -3.29 1.85 5.33
C TYR A 67 -1.85 1.83 4.83
N PHE A 68 -1.62 2.41 3.65
CA PHE A 68 -0.30 2.81 3.22
C PHE A 68 -0.36 4.11 2.42
N HIS A 69 0.73 4.87 2.49
CA HIS A 69 1.02 5.99 1.59
C HIS A 69 2.48 5.87 1.17
N ALA A 70 2.73 5.83 -0.15
CA ALA A 70 4.07 5.64 -0.69
C ALA A 70 4.43 6.79 -1.64
N THR A 71 5.52 7.50 -1.34
CA THR A 71 6.10 8.53 -2.20
C THR A 71 7.34 7.96 -2.90
N LEU A 72 7.32 7.95 -4.23
CA LEU A 72 8.45 7.56 -5.07
C LEU A 72 9.11 8.82 -5.64
N THR A 73 10.40 9.03 -5.37
CA THR A 73 11.15 10.20 -5.83
C THR A 73 11.84 9.90 -7.16
N TYR A 74 11.73 10.81 -8.11
CA TYR A 74 12.38 10.76 -9.43
C TYR A 74 13.18 12.06 -9.67
N PRO A 75 14.20 12.07 -10.55
CA PRO A 75 15.02 13.25 -10.86
C PRO A 75 14.27 14.43 -11.48
#